data_AF-A0A2S7AIN6-F1
#
_entry.id   AF-A0A2S7AIN6-F1
#
_cell.length_a   1.000
_cell.length_b   1.000
_cell.length_c   1.000
_cell.angle_alpha   90.00
_cell.angle_beta   90.00
_cell.angle_gamma   90.00
#
_symmetry.space_group_name_H-M   'P 1'
#
loop_
_entity.id
_entity.type
_entity.pdbx_description
1 polymer ?
#
loop_
_entity_poly.entity_id
_entity_poly.type
_entity_poly.pdbx_seq_one_letter_code
_entity_poly.pdbx_strand_id
1 'polypeptide(L)'
;MRLGKTALWAATILLIGGCTRTPGAAPGDVQASPSQSAPAAAPAAASPATADAEVPAPGHVLADIYGIKGDGSESYTIDNGALASFWYGYRFDLGGKHYYTGFANAGPGKYGKSEEENYPDPAVGVSISQATYVLDDAGGKPAWGLFHAQQWAGDFGGNEKADTLDPKRKPQRTETKDGHLLLALPTTRFADGISSAGFAVFSFDPNKNDMGDYKGWVYLGTVATGEDNSAACDDEGNMKCASSTGTLSFEPGSGSMPSLRVAMRGTAIVGPGKVRSLGPADGVTYTYDAAKHQYTPPLDR
;
A
#
# COMPACT_ATOMS: atom_id res chain seq x y z
N MET A 1 -12.51 50.80 34.45
CA MET A 1 -11.76 51.99 34.91
C MET A 1 -10.32 51.85 34.41
N ARG A 2 -9.81 52.81 33.61
CA ARG A 2 -8.42 52.92 33.06
C ARG A 2 -7.93 51.77 32.14
N LEU A 3 -7.84 52.02 30.81
CA LEU A 3 -6.67 52.50 30.01
C LEU A 3 -5.72 51.33 29.65
N GLY A 4 -5.45 50.92 28.41
CA GLY A 4 -5.11 51.59 27.12
C GLY A 4 -4.06 50.66 26.44
N LYS A 5 -3.66 50.70 25.15
CA LYS A 5 -3.76 51.65 24.04
C LYS A 5 -3.79 50.90 22.68
N THR A 6 -4.06 51.62 21.59
CA THR A 6 -4.12 51.18 20.18
C THR A 6 -2.87 51.52 19.33
N ALA A 7 -2.57 50.70 18.31
CA ALA A 7 -1.87 51.01 17.03
C ALA A 7 -1.97 49.75 16.11
N LEU A 8 -2.35 49.71 14.82
CA LEU A 8 -2.83 50.67 13.80
C LEU A 8 -1.80 51.22 12.76
N TRP A 9 -2.04 50.94 11.46
CA TRP A 9 -1.32 51.34 10.22
C TRP A 9 0.08 50.72 9.97
N ALA A 10 0.57 50.54 8.73
CA ALA A 10 0.14 51.11 7.43
C ALA A 10 0.20 50.14 6.24
N ALA A 11 -0.47 50.50 5.14
CA ALA A 11 -0.36 49.88 3.82
C ALA A 11 0.53 50.73 2.88
N THR A 12 1.08 50.11 1.83
CA THR A 12 1.76 50.84 0.73
C THR A 12 1.39 50.21 -0.63
N ILE A 13 1.00 51.07 -1.57
CA ILE A 13 0.63 50.78 -2.99
C ILE A 13 1.35 51.85 -3.86
N LEU A 14 1.39 51.66 -5.20
CA LEU A 14 1.82 52.61 -6.27
C LEU A 14 3.36 52.70 -6.51
N LEU A 15 3.92 52.85 -7.74
CA LEU A 15 3.45 53.02 -9.15
C LEU A 15 4.30 52.13 -10.09
N ILE A 16 3.84 51.57 -11.23
CA ILE A 16 3.43 52.11 -12.56
C ILE A 16 4.56 52.82 -13.37
N GLY A 17 4.85 52.27 -14.56
CA GLY A 17 5.57 52.90 -15.69
C GLY A 17 6.25 51.85 -16.60
N GLY A 18 6.24 51.91 -17.94
CA GLY A 18 5.61 52.88 -18.86
C GLY A 18 6.25 52.85 -20.27
N CYS A 19 5.66 52.09 -21.19
CA CYS A 19 5.88 51.91 -22.64
C CYS A 19 6.89 52.78 -23.47
N THR A 20 7.67 52.05 -24.29
CA THR A 20 7.98 52.24 -25.75
C THR A 20 8.57 53.54 -26.33
N ARG A 21 9.59 53.39 -27.22
CA ARG A 21 9.70 54.20 -28.46
C ARG A 21 10.62 53.63 -29.56
N THR A 22 10.09 53.66 -30.78
CA THR A 22 10.70 53.63 -32.14
C THR A 22 9.98 54.80 -32.90
N PRO A 23 10.37 55.37 -34.08
CA PRO A 23 11.09 54.75 -35.21
C PRO A 23 11.99 55.65 -36.13
N GLY A 24 12.48 55.08 -37.24
CA GLY A 24 12.91 55.78 -38.50
C GLY A 24 14.43 55.84 -38.75
N ALA A 25 14.99 55.63 -39.95
CA ALA A 25 14.41 55.35 -41.28
C ALA A 25 15.36 54.51 -42.18
N ALA A 26 14.89 54.08 -43.37
CA ALA A 26 15.56 53.23 -44.38
C ALA A 26 16.10 54.06 -45.58
N PRO A 27 16.65 53.51 -46.70
CA PRO A 27 16.91 52.09 -47.05
C PRO A 27 18.33 51.78 -47.61
N GLY A 28 18.62 50.49 -47.85
CA GLY A 28 19.78 50.01 -48.60
C GLY A 28 19.64 48.51 -48.90
N ASP A 29 19.90 48.10 -50.15
CA ASP A 29 19.48 46.80 -50.67
C ASP A 29 20.30 45.58 -50.19
N VAL A 30 19.54 44.50 -49.98
CA VAL A 30 19.85 43.07 -50.17
C VAL A 30 21.32 42.65 -50.25
N GLN A 31 21.79 41.90 -49.24
CA GLN A 31 22.56 40.69 -49.53
C GLN A 31 22.35 39.61 -48.46
N ALA A 32 22.07 38.38 -48.90
CA ALA A 32 21.79 37.25 -48.01
C ALA A 32 23.05 36.74 -47.29
N SER A 33 22.88 36.22 -46.07
CA SER A 33 23.91 35.43 -45.38
C SER A 33 23.25 34.31 -44.56
N PRO A 34 23.89 33.15 -44.41
CA PRO A 34 23.22 31.91 -44.04
C PRO A 34 22.90 31.82 -42.55
N SER A 35 21.75 31.22 -42.25
CA SER A 35 21.35 30.85 -40.89
C SER A 35 22.39 29.92 -40.26
N GLN A 36 23.02 30.37 -39.17
CA GLN A 36 23.81 29.49 -38.31
C GLN A 36 22.85 28.60 -37.49
N SER A 37 22.75 27.33 -37.88
CA SER A 37 22.10 26.31 -37.06
C SER A 37 22.92 26.11 -35.78
N ALA A 38 22.39 26.55 -34.64
CA ALA A 38 22.93 26.16 -33.34
C ALA A 38 22.87 24.61 -33.23
N PRO A 39 23.92 23.94 -32.74
CA PRO A 39 23.92 22.49 -32.64
C PRO A 39 22.82 22.03 -31.68
N ALA A 40 22.05 21.04 -32.11
CA ALA A 40 21.02 20.44 -31.28
C ALA A 40 21.65 19.87 -30.01
N ALA A 41 21.19 20.33 -28.84
CA ALA A 41 21.46 19.65 -27.60
C ALA A 41 20.87 18.23 -27.71
N ALA A 42 21.74 17.22 -27.75
CA ALA A 42 21.31 15.83 -27.70
C ALA A 42 20.48 15.62 -26.42
N PRO A 43 19.33 14.92 -26.47
CA PRO A 43 18.57 14.63 -25.27
C PRO A 43 19.45 13.81 -24.33
N ALA A 44 19.63 14.30 -23.11
CA ALA A 44 20.32 13.56 -22.05
C ALA A 44 19.46 12.36 -21.65
N ALA A 45 19.70 11.22 -22.29
CA ALA A 45 19.10 9.95 -21.95
C ALA A 45 19.71 9.41 -20.64
N ALA A 46 19.22 9.90 -19.51
CA ALA A 46 19.54 9.37 -18.19
C ALA A 46 18.68 8.11 -17.91
N SER A 47 19.20 6.96 -18.33
CA SER A 47 18.98 5.58 -17.85
C SER A 47 17.57 5.09 -17.46
N PRO A 48 17.03 4.08 -18.17
CA PRO A 48 15.97 3.20 -17.66
C PRO A 48 16.49 1.86 -17.06
N ALA A 49 17.81 1.62 -17.05
CA ALA A 49 18.38 0.26 -16.93
C ALA A 49 18.43 -0.38 -15.52
N THR A 50 18.09 0.34 -14.44
CA THR A 50 18.18 -0.19 -13.07
C THR A 50 16.93 -0.94 -12.61
N ALA A 51 15.79 -0.83 -13.31
CA ALA A 51 14.55 -1.48 -12.88
C ALA A 51 14.47 -2.99 -13.17
N ASP A 52 15.35 -3.52 -14.03
CA ASP A 52 15.21 -4.87 -14.62
C ASP A 52 15.95 -6.01 -13.87
N ALA A 53 16.60 -5.72 -12.74
CA ALA A 53 17.28 -6.75 -11.95
C ALA A 53 16.28 -7.78 -11.40
N GLU A 54 16.48 -9.08 -11.69
CA GLU A 54 15.59 -10.17 -11.23
C GLU A 54 15.44 -10.19 -9.71
N VAL A 55 14.22 -10.41 -9.19
CA VAL A 55 13.99 -10.40 -7.73
C VAL A 55 14.45 -11.72 -7.08
N PRO A 56 14.78 -11.70 -5.78
CA PRO A 56 14.87 -12.91 -4.97
C PRO A 56 13.62 -13.80 -5.14
N ALA A 57 13.85 -15.04 -5.58
CA ALA A 57 12.79 -16.02 -5.78
C ALA A 57 12.09 -16.37 -4.45
N PRO A 58 10.82 -16.79 -4.46
CA PRO A 58 10.04 -17.11 -3.25
C PRO A 58 10.75 -18.01 -2.23
N GLY A 59 11.42 -19.08 -2.65
CA GLY A 59 12.17 -19.96 -1.74
C GLY A 59 13.40 -19.29 -1.10
N HIS A 60 13.99 -18.28 -1.74
CA HIS A 60 15.06 -17.45 -1.17
C HIS A 60 14.48 -16.50 -0.12
N VAL A 61 13.36 -15.85 -0.42
CA VAL A 61 12.63 -14.98 0.52
C VAL A 61 12.28 -15.75 1.80
N LEU A 62 11.74 -16.97 1.68
CA LEU A 62 11.44 -17.82 2.83
C LEU A 62 12.71 -18.18 3.63
N ALA A 63 13.81 -18.53 2.95
CA ALA A 63 15.08 -18.85 3.62
C ALA A 63 15.65 -17.67 4.41
N ASP A 64 15.56 -16.43 3.89
CA ASP A 64 15.98 -15.21 4.59
C ASP A 64 15.08 -14.87 5.79
N ILE A 65 13.77 -15.17 5.71
CA ILE A 65 12.83 -14.97 6.82
C ILE A 65 13.10 -15.95 7.96
N TYR A 66 13.22 -17.24 7.65
CA TYR A 66 13.21 -18.29 8.66
C TYR A 66 14.61 -18.80 9.05
N GLY A 67 15.66 -18.44 8.31
CA GLY A 67 17.03 -18.93 8.55
C GLY A 67 17.25 -20.41 8.21
N ILE A 68 16.21 -21.10 7.78
CA ILE A 68 16.22 -22.51 7.39
C ILE A 68 16.39 -22.57 5.87
N LYS A 69 17.37 -23.35 5.41
CA LYS A 69 17.52 -23.65 3.99
C LYS A 69 16.41 -24.60 3.54
N GLY A 70 15.35 -24.04 2.96
CA GLY A 70 14.30 -24.80 2.28
C GLY A 70 14.81 -25.54 1.03
N ASP A 71 13.90 -26.27 0.39
CA ASP A 71 14.12 -26.96 -0.89
C ASP A 71 14.11 -26.01 -2.11
N GLY A 72 13.84 -24.72 -1.89
CA GLY A 72 13.70 -23.70 -2.92
C GLY A 72 12.26 -23.51 -3.42
N SER A 73 11.30 -24.28 -2.90
CA SER A 73 9.87 -24.12 -3.21
C SER A 73 9.29 -22.83 -2.62
N GLU A 74 8.07 -22.52 -3.04
CA GLU A 74 7.29 -21.37 -2.52
C GLU A 74 6.60 -21.69 -1.17
N SER A 75 6.77 -22.89 -0.61
CA SER A 75 6.21 -23.25 0.70
C SER A 75 6.90 -24.45 1.35
N TYR A 76 7.34 -24.35 2.61
CA TYR A 76 7.90 -25.48 3.36
C TYR A 76 7.63 -25.39 4.87
N THR A 77 7.77 -26.52 5.57
CA THR A 77 7.59 -26.61 7.02
C THR A 77 8.76 -25.97 7.76
N ILE A 78 8.48 -25.03 8.66
CA ILE A 78 9.46 -24.36 9.53
C ILE A 78 9.57 -25.06 10.90
N ASP A 79 10.54 -24.66 11.74
CA ASP A 79 10.91 -25.35 12.99
C ASP A 79 9.75 -25.57 14.00
N ASN A 80 8.70 -24.74 13.97
CA ASN A 80 7.51 -24.89 14.83
C ASN A 80 6.44 -25.84 14.26
N GLY A 81 6.72 -26.53 13.15
CA GLY A 81 5.81 -27.44 12.46
C GLY A 81 4.76 -26.77 11.56
N ALA A 82 4.68 -25.43 11.53
CA ALA A 82 3.79 -24.73 10.62
C ALA A 82 4.31 -24.79 9.17
N LEU A 83 3.38 -24.81 8.22
CA LEU A 83 3.69 -24.58 6.81
C LEU A 83 3.86 -23.07 6.59
N ALA A 84 5.08 -22.64 6.26
CA ALA A 84 5.34 -21.29 5.77
C ALA A 84 5.18 -21.27 4.24
N SER A 85 4.50 -20.25 3.70
CA SER A 85 4.25 -20.08 2.27
C SER A 85 4.51 -18.65 1.83
N PHE A 86 5.15 -18.45 0.69
CA PHE A 86 5.23 -17.14 0.05
C PHE A 86 3.82 -16.65 -0.29
N TRP A 87 3.58 -15.35 -0.11
CA TRP A 87 2.28 -14.73 -0.30
C TRP A 87 2.31 -13.65 -1.38
N TYR A 88 3.25 -12.71 -1.31
CA TYR A 88 3.30 -11.60 -2.26
C TYR A 88 4.70 -11.01 -2.43
N GLY A 89 5.04 -10.56 -3.65
CA GLY A 89 6.25 -9.80 -3.94
C GLY A 89 5.91 -8.38 -4.41
N TYR A 90 6.50 -7.36 -3.81
CA TYR A 90 6.24 -5.95 -4.14
C TYR A 90 7.53 -5.16 -4.36
N ARG A 91 7.65 -4.50 -5.52
CA ARG A 91 8.72 -3.52 -5.81
C ARG A 91 8.25 -2.10 -5.58
N PHE A 92 9.08 -1.27 -4.96
CA PHE A 92 8.75 0.14 -4.70
C PHE A 92 9.99 1.02 -4.57
N ASP A 93 9.77 2.31 -4.71
CA ASP A 93 10.77 3.35 -4.53
C ASP A 93 10.39 4.15 -3.29
N LEU A 94 11.35 4.42 -2.41
CA LEU A 94 11.17 5.23 -1.20
C LEU A 94 12.50 5.89 -0.83
N GLY A 95 12.49 7.17 -0.46
CA GLY A 95 13.71 7.88 -0.03
C GLY A 95 14.86 7.85 -1.04
N GLY A 96 14.58 7.74 -2.34
CA GLY A 96 15.58 7.63 -3.41
C GLY A 96 16.25 6.26 -3.55
N LYS A 97 15.74 5.21 -2.88
CA LYS A 97 16.20 3.82 -3.02
C LYS A 97 15.13 2.95 -3.67
N HIS A 98 15.57 1.92 -4.39
CA HIS A 98 14.71 0.87 -4.91
C HIS A 98 14.65 -0.30 -3.93
N TYR A 99 13.44 -0.72 -3.58
CA TYR A 99 13.16 -1.80 -2.65
C TYR A 99 12.37 -2.92 -3.32
N TYR A 100 12.57 -4.14 -2.83
CA TYR A 100 11.70 -5.28 -3.05
C TYR A 100 11.37 -5.90 -1.70
N THR A 101 10.10 -6.18 -1.44
CA THR A 101 9.67 -6.96 -0.28
C THR A 101 8.95 -8.21 -0.74
N GLY A 102 9.45 -9.37 -0.30
CA GLY A 102 8.73 -10.63 -0.35
C GLY A 102 8.04 -10.87 0.99
N PHE A 103 6.72 -10.93 0.98
CA PHE A 103 5.88 -11.32 2.10
C PHE A 103 5.60 -12.82 2.06
N ALA A 104 5.60 -13.44 3.23
CA ALA A 104 5.17 -14.82 3.44
C ALA A 104 4.17 -14.89 4.58
N ASN A 105 3.51 -16.03 4.71
CA ASN A 105 2.65 -16.34 5.83
C ASN A 105 3.01 -17.69 6.45
N ALA A 106 2.77 -17.86 7.75
CA ALA A 106 2.82 -19.15 8.41
C ALA A 106 1.64 -19.27 9.39
N GLY A 107 0.97 -20.42 9.35
CA GLY A 107 -0.11 -20.76 10.29
C GLY A 107 0.37 -20.88 11.74
N PRO A 108 -0.56 -21.05 12.70
CA PRO A 108 -0.19 -21.29 14.09
C PRO A 108 0.66 -22.57 14.22
N GLY A 109 1.61 -22.56 15.16
CA GLY A 109 2.39 -23.76 15.48
C GLY A 109 1.51 -24.83 16.10
N LYS A 110 1.38 -25.99 15.45
CA LYS A 110 0.52 -27.09 15.91
C LYS A 110 1.24 -27.91 17.00
N TYR A 111 1.04 -27.52 18.25
CA TYR A 111 1.64 -28.17 19.43
C TYR A 111 0.66 -29.12 20.11
N GLY A 112 0.44 -30.31 19.53
CA GLY A 112 -0.48 -31.30 20.09
C GLY A 112 -0.44 -32.65 19.38
N LYS A 113 -1.26 -33.61 19.83
CA LYS A 113 -1.54 -34.82 19.06
C LYS A 113 -2.50 -34.44 17.93
N SER A 114 -2.15 -34.76 16.70
CA SER A 114 -2.84 -34.37 15.45
C SER A 114 -4.29 -34.83 15.29
N GLU A 115 -4.87 -35.52 16.28
CA GLU A 115 -6.21 -36.11 16.23
C GLU A 115 -7.28 -35.26 16.93
N GLU A 116 -6.89 -34.38 17.87
CA GLU A 116 -7.85 -33.57 18.66
C GLU A 116 -8.10 -32.15 18.07
N GLU A 117 -7.23 -31.67 17.18
CA GLU A 117 -7.22 -30.28 16.66
C GLU A 117 -7.55 -30.24 15.14
N ASN A 118 -8.70 -30.82 14.78
CA ASN A 118 -9.09 -31.07 13.38
C ASN A 118 -9.99 -30.00 12.72
N TYR A 119 -10.39 -28.96 13.45
CA TYR A 119 -11.18 -27.84 12.92
C TYR A 119 -10.40 -26.55 13.09
N PRO A 120 -10.15 -25.76 12.02
CA PRO A 120 -9.44 -24.50 12.13
C PRO A 120 -10.31 -23.49 12.90
N ASP A 121 -9.71 -22.73 13.81
CA ASP A 121 -10.41 -21.65 14.52
C ASP A 121 -10.71 -20.49 13.54
N PRO A 122 -11.98 -20.14 13.28
CA PRO A 122 -12.34 -19.06 12.36
C PRO A 122 -11.76 -17.70 12.76
N ALA A 123 -11.55 -17.45 14.05
CA ALA A 123 -11.02 -16.20 14.59
C ALA A 123 -9.49 -16.12 14.60
N VAL A 124 -8.79 -17.23 14.31
CA VAL A 124 -7.33 -17.30 14.21
C VAL A 124 -6.92 -17.19 12.74
N GLY A 125 -5.99 -16.29 12.46
CA GLY A 125 -5.39 -16.11 11.14
C GLY A 125 -4.04 -16.83 11.00
N VAL A 126 -3.18 -16.25 10.19
CA VAL A 126 -1.77 -16.60 10.04
C VAL A 126 -0.89 -15.46 10.54
N SER A 127 0.34 -15.77 10.92
CA SER A 127 1.39 -14.74 11.02
C SER A 127 1.80 -14.30 9.60
N ILE A 128 1.92 -13.00 9.35
CA ILE A 128 2.61 -12.47 8.17
C ILE A 128 4.06 -12.16 8.53
N SER A 129 4.97 -12.59 7.66
CA SER A 129 6.42 -12.39 7.73
C SER A 129 6.93 -11.74 6.44
N GLN A 130 8.14 -11.19 6.45
CA GLN A 130 8.72 -10.60 5.24
C GLN A 130 10.25 -10.61 5.22
N ALA A 131 10.82 -10.64 4.02
CA ALA A 131 12.19 -10.20 3.74
C ALA A 131 12.16 -9.04 2.74
N THR A 132 12.88 -7.98 3.08
CA THR A 132 13.01 -6.74 2.30
C THR A 132 14.45 -6.57 1.86
N TYR A 133 14.61 -6.19 0.60
CA TYR A 133 15.87 -6.04 -0.10
C TYR A 133 15.97 -4.63 -0.66
N VAL A 134 17.20 -4.12 -0.75
CA VAL A 134 17.53 -2.88 -1.46
C VAL A 134 18.33 -3.24 -2.69
N LEU A 135 18.03 -2.62 -3.83
CA LEU A 135 18.86 -2.72 -5.02
C LEU A 135 20.10 -1.84 -4.86
N ASP A 136 21.27 -2.44 -5.03
CA ASP A 136 22.56 -1.76 -5.13
C ASP A 136 23.14 -1.98 -6.54
N ASP A 137 23.96 -1.05 -7.02
CA ASP A 137 24.72 -1.14 -8.29
C ASP A 137 26.24 -1.03 -8.04
N ALA A 138 26.67 -1.34 -6.80
CA ALA A 138 28.07 -1.44 -6.41
C ALA A 138 28.84 -2.43 -7.30
N GLY A 139 29.57 -1.89 -8.28
CA GLY A 139 30.34 -2.66 -9.26
C GLY A 139 29.76 -2.70 -10.68
N GLY A 140 28.71 -1.91 -10.98
CA GLY A 140 28.12 -1.82 -12.33
C GLY A 140 27.33 -3.07 -12.73
N LYS A 141 26.75 -3.76 -11.74
CA LYS A 141 25.82 -4.87 -11.88
C LYS A 141 24.74 -4.74 -10.80
N PRO A 142 23.51 -4.35 -11.16
CA PRO A 142 22.41 -4.26 -10.21
C PRO A 142 22.15 -5.59 -9.50
N ALA A 143 22.15 -5.56 -8.16
CA ALA A 143 21.95 -6.73 -7.30
C ALA A 143 21.12 -6.40 -6.07
N TRP A 144 20.22 -7.30 -5.69
CA TRP A 144 19.39 -7.16 -4.48
C TRP A 144 20.14 -7.64 -3.24
N GLY A 145 20.43 -6.71 -2.32
CA GLY A 145 21.00 -7.03 -1.01
C GLY A 145 19.91 -7.09 0.07
N LEU A 146 19.94 -8.11 0.93
CA LEU A 146 19.00 -8.22 2.05
C LEU A 146 19.18 -7.04 3.01
N PHE A 147 18.11 -6.27 3.19
CA PHE A 147 18.07 -5.08 4.05
C PHE A 147 17.58 -5.44 5.46
N HIS A 148 16.48 -6.19 5.53
CA HIS A 148 15.89 -6.67 6.78
C HIS A 148 14.93 -7.84 6.53
N ALA A 149 14.90 -8.82 7.44
CA ALA A 149 13.88 -9.86 7.47
C ALA A 149 13.26 -9.94 8.88
N GLN A 150 11.96 -10.28 8.95
CA GLN A 150 11.24 -10.49 10.20
C GLN A 150 10.21 -11.62 10.05
N GLN A 151 10.11 -12.47 11.07
CA GLN A 151 9.16 -13.59 11.11
C GLN A 151 7.74 -13.18 11.52
N TRP A 152 7.55 -11.94 11.99
CA TRP A 152 6.23 -11.41 12.36
C TRP A 152 6.16 -9.91 12.08
N ALA A 153 5.19 -9.51 11.26
CA ALA A 153 4.74 -8.14 11.02
C ALA A 153 3.30 -7.91 11.52
N GLY A 154 2.57 -8.97 11.87
CA GLY A 154 1.22 -8.95 12.41
C GLY A 154 0.44 -10.22 12.08
N ASP A 155 -0.76 -10.34 12.66
CA ASP A 155 -1.67 -11.48 12.46
C ASP A 155 -2.76 -11.13 11.44
N PHE A 156 -3.00 -12.01 10.48
CA PHE A 156 -3.73 -11.69 9.23
C PHE A 156 -4.66 -12.82 8.79
N GLY A 157 -5.79 -12.45 8.16
CA GLY A 157 -6.79 -13.40 7.68
C GLY A 157 -7.60 -14.07 8.80
N GLY A 158 -8.00 -15.32 8.58
CA GLY A 158 -8.87 -16.11 9.47
C GLY A 158 -8.99 -17.57 9.00
N ASN A 159 -9.63 -18.43 9.79
CA ASN A 159 -9.68 -19.89 9.54
C ASN A 159 -8.29 -20.52 9.31
N GLU A 160 -7.30 -20.09 10.12
CA GLU A 160 -5.87 -20.45 10.03
C GLU A 160 -5.21 -20.14 8.68
N LYS A 161 -5.76 -19.19 7.90
CA LYS A 161 -5.30 -18.85 6.54
C LYS A 161 -5.15 -17.34 6.32
N ALA A 162 -4.19 -16.98 5.47
CA ALA A 162 -4.09 -15.64 4.87
C ALA A 162 -5.36 -15.32 4.06
N ASP A 163 -5.77 -14.04 3.98
CA ASP A 163 -6.70 -13.64 2.93
C ASP A 163 -6.06 -13.89 1.55
N THR A 164 -6.87 -14.30 0.58
CA THR A 164 -6.39 -14.51 -0.79
C THR A 164 -6.16 -13.17 -1.47
N LEU A 165 -5.06 -13.01 -2.20
CA LEU A 165 -4.82 -11.81 -3.02
C LEU A 165 -5.87 -11.70 -4.13
N ASP A 166 -6.33 -10.48 -4.41
CA ASP A 166 -7.19 -10.21 -5.57
C ASP A 166 -6.35 -9.72 -6.77
N PRO A 167 -6.10 -10.56 -7.78
CA PRO A 167 -5.31 -10.19 -8.96
C PRO A 167 -6.01 -9.18 -9.89
N LYS A 168 -7.30 -8.91 -9.69
CA LYS A 168 -8.09 -7.98 -10.52
C LYS A 168 -7.90 -6.53 -10.10
N ARG A 169 -7.57 -6.30 -8.82
CA ARG A 169 -7.25 -4.98 -8.26
C ARG A 169 -5.73 -4.80 -8.18
N LYS A 170 -5.28 -3.55 -8.22
CA LYS A 170 -3.86 -3.22 -8.07
C LYS A 170 -3.55 -2.84 -6.61
N PRO A 171 -2.35 -3.16 -6.09
CA PRO A 171 -1.81 -2.51 -4.91
C PRO A 171 -1.91 -0.99 -5.01
N GLN A 172 -2.25 -0.34 -3.90
CA GLN A 172 -2.19 1.11 -3.78
C GLN A 172 -1.12 1.50 -2.76
N ARG A 173 -0.46 2.65 -2.95
CA ARG A 173 0.52 3.17 -1.99
C ARG A 173 0.47 4.68 -1.83
N THR A 174 0.92 5.15 -0.68
CA THR A 174 1.32 6.55 -0.43
C THR A 174 2.55 6.59 0.47
N GLU A 175 3.32 7.66 0.39
CA GLU A 175 4.29 8.01 1.45
C GLU A 175 3.54 8.73 2.60
N THR A 176 3.97 8.53 3.83
CA THR A 176 3.47 9.27 5.01
C THR A 176 4.26 10.56 5.21
N LYS A 177 3.81 11.44 6.11
CA LYS A 177 4.53 12.69 6.42
C LYS A 177 5.92 12.44 7.04
N ASP A 178 6.14 11.24 7.60
CA ASP A 178 7.38 10.85 8.29
C ASP A 178 8.32 10.05 7.37
N GLY A 179 8.01 9.92 6.08
CA GLY A 179 8.82 9.19 5.10
C GLY A 179 8.64 7.67 5.12
N HIS A 180 7.59 7.17 5.78
CA HIS A 180 7.23 5.74 5.73
C HIS A 180 6.41 5.46 4.47
N LEU A 181 6.51 4.26 3.92
CA LEU A 181 5.56 3.78 2.90
C LEU A 181 4.32 3.23 3.60
N LEU A 182 3.13 3.60 3.13
CA LEU A 182 1.89 2.91 3.42
C LEU A 182 1.43 2.14 2.18
N LEU A 183 1.33 0.82 2.28
CA LEU A 183 0.97 -0.11 1.22
C LEU A 183 -0.38 -0.76 1.53
N ALA A 184 -1.28 -0.76 0.56
CA ALA A 184 -2.56 -1.45 0.62
C ALA A 184 -2.60 -2.53 -0.47
N LEU A 185 -2.58 -3.80 -0.05
CA LEU A 185 -2.63 -4.97 -0.94
C LEU A 185 -4.07 -5.48 -1.06
N PRO A 186 -4.65 -5.59 -2.28
CA PRO A 186 -6.04 -5.98 -2.43
C PRO A 186 -6.24 -7.47 -2.10
N THR A 187 -7.23 -7.76 -1.27
CA THR A 187 -7.54 -9.11 -0.80
C THR A 187 -9.01 -9.47 -0.99
N THR A 188 -9.28 -10.77 -0.96
CA THR A 188 -10.61 -11.38 -0.91
C THR A 188 -10.62 -12.50 0.12
N ARG A 189 -11.70 -12.59 0.90
CA ARG A 189 -12.05 -13.75 1.72
C ARG A 189 -13.40 -14.29 1.29
N PHE A 190 -13.62 -15.58 1.47
CA PHE A 190 -14.94 -16.20 1.30
C PHE A 190 -15.28 -16.96 2.58
N ALA A 191 -16.41 -16.61 3.19
CA ALA A 191 -16.95 -17.24 4.39
C ALA A 191 -18.48 -17.19 4.32
N ASP A 192 -19.16 -18.25 4.77
CA ASP A 192 -20.61 -18.31 4.94
C ASP A 192 -21.46 -17.83 3.74
N GLY A 193 -20.97 -18.07 2.51
CA GLY A 193 -21.65 -17.67 1.28
C GLY A 193 -21.40 -16.22 0.83
N ILE A 194 -20.56 -15.48 1.57
CA ILE A 194 -20.21 -14.08 1.30
C ILE A 194 -18.75 -13.99 0.86
N SER A 195 -18.52 -13.34 -0.28
CA SER A 195 -17.19 -12.91 -0.72
C SER A 195 -16.94 -11.49 -0.22
N SER A 196 -16.12 -11.29 0.81
CA SER A 196 -15.70 -9.95 1.24
C SER A 196 -14.43 -9.52 0.50
N ALA A 197 -14.45 -8.34 -0.11
CA ALA A 197 -13.31 -7.71 -0.78
C ALA A 197 -12.68 -6.66 0.13
N GLY A 198 -11.38 -6.77 0.42
CA GLY A 198 -10.65 -5.84 1.29
C GLY A 198 -9.35 -5.34 0.70
N PHE A 199 -8.62 -4.55 1.50
CA PHE A 199 -7.19 -4.31 1.32
C PHE A 199 -6.47 -4.56 2.65
N ALA A 200 -5.49 -5.46 2.67
CA ALA A 200 -4.56 -5.61 3.77
C ALA A 200 -3.59 -4.42 3.77
N VAL A 201 -3.54 -3.67 4.87
CA VAL A 201 -2.75 -2.42 4.97
C VAL A 201 -1.48 -2.67 5.77
N PHE A 202 -0.35 -2.20 5.28
CA PHE A 202 0.96 -2.33 5.91
C PHE A 202 1.74 -1.01 5.86
N SER A 203 2.43 -0.65 6.94
CA SER A 203 3.45 0.41 6.91
C SER A 203 4.86 -0.17 6.83
N PHE A 204 5.73 0.47 6.05
CA PHE A 204 7.17 0.23 6.01
C PHE A 204 7.93 1.48 6.47
N ASP A 205 8.71 1.34 7.54
CA ASP A 205 9.68 2.36 7.97
C ASP A 205 11.07 2.01 7.40
N PRO A 206 11.65 2.82 6.49
CA PRO A 206 12.98 2.57 5.94
C PRO A 206 14.13 2.85 6.92
N ASN A 207 13.87 3.45 8.08
CA ASN A 207 14.89 3.91 9.03
C ASN A 207 15.30 2.78 9.99
N LYS A 208 15.87 1.71 9.43
CA LYS A 208 16.48 0.62 10.21
C LYS A 208 17.42 1.17 11.26
N ASN A 209 17.11 0.90 12.52
CA ASN A 209 18.02 1.10 13.64
C ASN A 209 18.67 -0.24 14.01
N ASP A 210 19.96 -0.20 14.34
CA ASP A 210 20.72 -1.40 14.77
C ASP A 210 20.58 -1.65 16.28
N MET A 211 19.55 -1.08 16.93
CA MET A 211 19.27 -1.24 18.37
C MET A 211 18.41 -2.48 18.70
N GLY A 212 18.01 -3.23 17.67
CA GLY A 212 17.68 -4.66 17.77
C GLY A 212 16.24 -5.04 17.42
N ASP A 213 15.25 -4.29 17.88
CA ASP A 213 13.82 -4.65 17.77
C ASP A 213 13.10 -4.10 16.55
N TYR A 214 13.82 -3.36 15.68
CA TYR A 214 13.34 -2.74 14.45
C TYR A 214 12.34 -3.62 13.69
N LYS A 215 11.13 -3.06 13.48
CA LYS A 215 10.06 -3.64 12.68
C LYS A 215 10.01 -2.89 11.37
N GLY A 216 10.70 -3.40 10.36
CA GLY A 216 10.68 -2.76 9.04
C GLY A 216 9.26 -2.66 8.50
N TRP A 217 8.48 -3.74 8.61
CA TRP A 217 7.05 -3.75 8.27
C TRP A 217 6.15 -4.00 9.49
N VAL A 218 4.98 -3.37 9.47
CA VAL A 218 3.89 -3.60 10.43
C VAL A 218 2.58 -3.69 9.66
N TYR A 219 1.79 -4.75 9.91
CA TYR A 219 0.43 -4.89 9.41
C TYR A 219 -0.54 -4.08 10.29
N LEU A 220 -1.42 -3.32 9.65
CA LEU A 220 -2.28 -2.31 10.26
C LEU A 220 -3.77 -2.65 10.13
N GLY A 221 -4.11 -3.91 9.83
CA GLY A 221 -5.47 -4.38 9.61
C GLY A 221 -5.92 -4.41 8.14
N THR A 222 -7.04 -5.10 7.89
CA THR A 222 -7.71 -5.14 6.58
C THR A 222 -8.84 -4.10 6.56
N VAL A 223 -8.83 -3.26 5.53
CA VAL A 223 -9.90 -2.29 5.23
C VAL A 223 -10.94 -2.96 4.34
N ALA A 224 -12.22 -2.90 4.73
CA ALA A 224 -13.33 -3.44 3.93
C ALA A 224 -13.61 -2.56 2.71
N THR A 225 -13.82 -3.18 1.54
CA THR A 225 -14.08 -2.51 0.26
C THR A 225 -15.13 -3.19 -0.60
N GLY A 226 -16.00 -4.02 -0.02
CA GLY A 226 -17.08 -4.67 -0.75
C GLY A 226 -17.43 -6.03 -0.17
N GLU A 227 -18.65 -6.46 -0.47
CA GLU A 227 -19.20 -7.76 -0.14
C GLU A 227 -20.13 -8.21 -1.26
N ASP A 228 -20.15 -9.51 -1.54
CA ASP A 228 -21.01 -10.13 -2.52
C ASP A 228 -21.57 -11.45 -1.95
N ASN A 229 -22.89 -11.55 -1.80
CA ASN A 229 -23.58 -12.73 -1.27
C ASN A 229 -24.17 -13.65 -2.37
N SER A 230 -23.74 -13.51 -3.64
CA SER A 230 -24.25 -14.28 -4.78
C SER A 230 -24.17 -15.81 -4.65
N ALA A 231 -23.36 -16.32 -3.72
CA ALA A 231 -23.24 -17.75 -3.45
C ALA A 231 -24.30 -18.31 -2.46
N ALA A 232 -25.03 -17.45 -1.75
CA ALA A 232 -26.04 -17.84 -0.75
C ALA A 232 -27.39 -17.12 -0.89
N CYS A 233 -27.49 -16.10 -1.76
CA CYS A 233 -28.72 -15.37 -2.00
C CYS A 233 -29.67 -16.07 -2.98
N ASP A 234 -30.95 -15.69 -2.90
CA ASP A 234 -31.97 -15.98 -3.88
C ASP A 234 -32.81 -14.73 -4.20
N ASP A 235 -33.08 -14.48 -5.48
CA ASP A 235 -33.98 -13.39 -5.87
C ASP A 235 -35.46 -13.70 -5.58
N GLU A 236 -35.80 -14.97 -5.30
CA GLU A 236 -37.17 -15.44 -5.03
C GLU A 236 -37.45 -15.67 -3.54
N GLY A 237 -36.42 -15.83 -2.71
CA GLY A 237 -36.55 -16.15 -1.29
C GLY A 237 -36.23 -14.98 -0.34
N ASN A 238 -35.76 -15.35 0.85
CA ASN A 238 -35.62 -14.43 1.99
C ASN A 238 -34.29 -13.67 2.00
N MET A 239 -33.26 -14.17 1.32
CA MET A 239 -31.94 -13.54 1.27
C MET A 239 -31.71 -12.94 -0.11
N LYS A 240 -32.10 -11.69 -0.30
CA LYS A 240 -31.87 -10.98 -1.58
C LYS A 240 -30.38 -10.87 -1.92
N CYS A 241 -30.10 -10.88 -3.22
CA CYS A 241 -28.76 -10.68 -3.73
C CYS A 241 -28.31 -9.22 -3.58
N ALA A 242 -27.14 -9.03 -2.98
CA ALA A 242 -26.46 -7.76 -2.81
C ALA A 242 -24.98 -7.92 -3.18
N SER A 243 -24.48 -6.96 -3.95
CA SER A 243 -23.07 -6.89 -4.34
C SER A 243 -22.61 -5.44 -4.27
N SER A 244 -21.56 -5.22 -3.51
CA SER A 244 -20.99 -3.90 -3.26
C SER A 244 -19.49 -3.89 -3.55
N THR A 245 -18.98 -2.74 -3.97
CA THR A 245 -17.56 -2.54 -4.21
C THR A 245 -17.17 -1.10 -3.90
N GLY A 246 -15.97 -0.93 -3.37
CA GLY A 246 -15.44 0.31 -2.84
C GLY A 246 -14.13 0.70 -3.52
N THR A 247 -13.97 1.99 -3.81
CA THR A 247 -12.69 2.54 -4.26
C THR A 247 -11.95 3.12 -3.05
N LEU A 248 -10.79 2.55 -2.73
CA LEU A 248 -9.89 3.05 -1.69
C LEU A 248 -9.14 4.31 -2.17
N SER A 249 -8.98 5.27 -1.28
CA SER A 249 -8.14 6.47 -1.43
C SER A 249 -7.51 6.87 -0.10
N PHE A 250 -6.28 7.39 -0.15
CA PHE A 250 -5.59 7.98 1.00
C PHE A 250 -5.96 9.47 1.14
N GLU A 251 -6.40 9.87 2.33
CA GLU A 251 -6.76 11.25 2.66
C GLU A 251 -5.87 11.80 3.78
N PRO A 252 -5.63 13.13 3.86
CA PRO A 252 -4.85 13.72 4.94
C PRO A 252 -5.41 13.39 6.33
N GLY A 253 -4.65 12.64 7.13
CA GLY A 253 -4.96 12.36 8.53
C GLY A 253 -4.50 13.47 9.48
N SER A 254 -4.99 13.42 10.72
CA SER A 254 -4.60 14.31 11.82
C SER A 254 -3.17 14.08 12.34
N GLY A 255 -2.65 12.86 12.18
CA GLY A 255 -1.26 12.50 12.50
C GLY A 255 -0.37 12.41 11.26
N SER A 256 0.70 11.62 11.33
CA SER A 256 1.55 11.30 10.17
C SER A 256 0.93 10.24 9.25
N MET A 257 0.19 9.30 9.83
CA MET A 257 -0.62 8.33 9.09
C MET A 257 -1.83 9.02 8.43
N PRO A 258 -2.13 8.73 7.14
CA PRO A 258 -3.32 9.21 6.47
C PRO A 258 -4.60 8.53 7.00
N SER A 259 -5.75 9.15 6.75
CA SER A 259 -7.05 8.46 6.80
C SER A 259 -7.26 7.67 5.51
N LEU A 260 -8.04 6.59 5.58
CA LEU A 260 -8.37 5.78 4.41
C LEU A 260 -9.86 5.92 4.11
N ARG A 261 -10.21 6.47 2.95
CA ARG A 261 -11.60 6.64 2.51
C ARG A 261 -11.94 5.56 1.48
N VAL A 262 -13.06 4.90 1.69
CA VAL A 262 -13.61 3.90 0.77
C VAL A 262 -14.92 4.43 0.21
N ALA A 263 -14.92 4.81 -1.07
CA ALA A 263 -16.13 5.26 -1.77
C ALA A 263 -16.92 4.05 -2.28
N MET A 264 -18.03 3.72 -1.61
CA MET A 264 -18.86 2.55 -1.89
C MET A 264 -19.86 2.77 -3.05
N ARG A 265 -20.12 1.70 -3.81
CA ARG A 265 -21.18 1.60 -4.82
C ARG A 265 -21.75 0.18 -4.87
N GLY A 266 -22.90 0.02 -5.53
CA GLY A 266 -23.60 -1.27 -5.66
C GLY A 266 -24.84 -1.32 -4.77
N THR A 267 -25.10 -2.46 -4.15
CA THR A 267 -26.23 -2.67 -3.23
C THR A 267 -25.77 -3.28 -1.90
N ALA A 268 -26.54 -3.04 -0.84
CA ALA A 268 -26.35 -3.66 0.47
C ALA A 268 -27.67 -4.14 1.07
N ILE A 269 -27.60 -5.20 1.88
CA ILE A 269 -28.72 -5.68 2.70
C ILE A 269 -29.03 -4.65 3.81
N VAL A 270 -30.30 -4.35 4.02
CA VAL A 270 -30.79 -3.46 5.10
C VAL A 270 -31.83 -4.10 6.01
N GLY A 271 -32.06 -5.40 5.82
CA GLY A 271 -32.96 -6.21 6.62
C GLY A 271 -33.45 -7.43 5.82
N PRO A 272 -34.24 -8.32 6.46
CA PRO A 272 -34.78 -9.52 5.81
C PRO A 272 -35.51 -9.18 4.50
N GLY A 273 -35.13 -9.85 3.41
CA GLY A 273 -35.71 -9.64 2.08
C GLY A 273 -35.50 -8.26 1.45
N LYS A 274 -34.62 -7.38 2.00
CA LYS A 274 -34.50 -5.98 1.58
C LYS A 274 -33.07 -5.55 1.29
N VAL A 275 -32.88 -5.03 0.08
CA VAL A 275 -31.66 -4.34 -0.36
C VAL A 275 -31.93 -2.87 -0.65
N ARG A 276 -30.88 -2.05 -0.59
CA ARG A 276 -30.87 -0.68 -1.13
C ARG A 276 -29.63 -0.46 -1.99
N SER A 277 -29.69 0.52 -2.88
CA SER A 277 -28.50 1.04 -3.56
C SER A 277 -27.61 1.81 -2.59
N LEU A 278 -26.30 1.74 -2.84
CA LEU A 278 -25.27 2.53 -2.16
C LEU A 278 -24.96 3.80 -2.95
N GLY A 279 -24.73 4.91 -2.25
CA GLY A 279 -24.35 6.20 -2.82
C GLY A 279 -23.24 6.90 -2.03
N PRO A 280 -22.93 8.18 -2.34
CA PRO A 280 -21.77 8.88 -1.76
C PRO A 280 -21.77 8.97 -0.21
N ALA A 281 -22.94 8.96 0.41
CA ALA A 281 -23.09 8.97 1.87
C ALA A 281 -22.67 7.63 2.53
N ASP A 282 -22.63 6.54 1.77
CA ASP A 282 -22.27 5.19 2.24
C ASP A 282 -20.77 4.91 2.23
N GLY A 283 -19.94 5.88 1.83
CA GLY A 283 -18.51 5.72 1.92
C GLY A 283 -18.05 5.63 3.38
N VAL A 284 -17.10 4.74 3.65
CA VAL A 284 -16.52 4.50 4.97
C VAL A 284 -15.19 5.25 5.10
N THR A 285 -14.91 5.84 6.26
CA THR A 285 -13.59 6.40 6.58
C THR A 285 -12.98 5.58 7.70
N TYR A 286 -11.75 5.14 7.48
CA TYR A 286 -10.93 4.44 8.47
C TYR A 286 -9.86 5.40 9.00
N THR A 287 -9.68 5.41 10.32
CA THR A 287 -8.67 6.21 11.01
C THR A 287 -7.67 5.30 11.72
N TYR A 288 -6.39 5.68 11.67
CA TYR A 288 -5.34 4.96 12.38
C TYR A 288 -5.47 5.18 13.89
N ASP A 289 -5.67 4.10 14.63
CA ASP A 289 -5.67 4.07 16.09
C ASP A 289 -4.25 3.73 16.57
N ALA A 290 -3.51 4.75 17.01
CA ALA A 290 -2.14 4.60 17.45
C ALA A 290 -1.98 3.77 18.75
N ALA A 291 -3.04 3.59 19.54
CA ALA A 291 -3.00 2.75 20.75
C ALA A 291 -3.21 1.26 20.42
N LYS A 292 -3.92 0.96 19.32
CA LYS A 292 -4.10 -0.40 18.79
C LYS A 292 -3.18 -0.75 17.63
N HIS A 293 -2.37 0.21 17.16
CA HIS A 293 -1.50 0.11 15.98
C HIS A 293 -2.19 -0.33 14.68
N GLN A 294 -3.49 -0.05 14.52
CA GLN A 294 -4.30 -0.52 13.38
C GLN A 294 -5.28 0.54 12.87
N TYR A 295 -5.78 0.38 11.66
CA TYR A 295 -6.92 1.14 11.15
C TYR A 295 -8.23 0.67 11.78
N THR A 296 -9.13 1.62 12.04
CA THR A 296 -10.45 1.38 12.64
C THR A 296 -11.55 2.08 11.83
N PRO A 297 -12.76 1.51 11.70
CA PRO A 297 -13.20 0.21 12.23
C PRO A 297 -12.43 -0.97 11.60
N PRO A 298 -12.29 -2.12 12.28
CA PRO A 298 -11.77 -3.32 11.63
C PRO A 298 -12.74 -3.82 10.55
N LEU A 299 -12.28 -4.69 9.66
CA LEU A 299 -13.20 -5.60 8.97
C LEU A 299 -13.86 -6.48 10.04
N ASP A 300 -15.19 -6.47 10.10
CA ASP A 300 -15.94 -7.34 11.01
C ASP A 300 -15.57 -8.80 10.71
N ARG A 301 -15.24 -9.56 11.76
CA ARG A 301 -14.71 -10.93 11.63
C ARG A 301 -15.81 -11.88 11.19
#